data_AF-A0A520BNE7-F1
#
_entry.id   AF-A0A520BNE7-F1
#
_cell.length_a   1.000
_cell.length_b   1.000
_cell.length_c   1.000
_cell.angle_alpha   90.00
_cell.angle_beta   90.00
_cell.angle_gamma   90.00
#
_symmetry.space_group_name_H-M   'P 1'
#
loop_
_entity.id
_entity.type
_entity.pdbx_description
1 polymer ?
#
loop_
_entity_poly.entity_id
_entity_poly.type
_entity_poly.pdbx_seq_one_letter_code
_entity_poly.pdbx_strand_id
1 'polypeptide(L)' 'IKQGTTVKNIRLTDDPKAIEGKVNGTVLVLKTEFLKKKN' A
#
# COMPACT_ATOMS: atom_id res chain seq x y z
N ILE A 1 -6.30 -9.29 0.07
CA ILE A 1 -4.82 -9.35 0.25
C ILE A 1 -4.50 -10.12 1.52
N LYS A 2 -3.41 -10.90 1.52
CA LYS A 2 -2.96 -11.66 2.71
C LYS A 2 -1.78 -10.96 3.37
N GLN A 3 -1.56 -11.21 4.66
CA GLN A 3 -0.39 -10.71 5.36
C GLN A 3 0.90 -11.22 4.67
N GLY A 4 1.89 -10.34 4.52
CA GLY A 4 3.13 -10.62 3.77
C GLY A 4 3.09 -10.23 2.29
N THR A 5 1.94 -9.77 1.78
CA THR A 5 1.87 -9.20 0.43
C THR A 5 2.72 -7.93 0.34
N THR A 6 3.67 -7.90 -0.59
CA THR A 6 4.55 -6.72 -0.77
C THR A 6 3.86 -5.67 -1.63
N VAL A 7 3.77 -4.44 -1.10
CA VAL A 7 3.30 -3.26 -1.82
C VAL A 7 4.52 -2.52 -2.38
N LYS A 8 4.51 -2.19 -3.67
CA LYS A 8 5.60 -1.49 -4.36
C LYS A 8 5.10 -0.21 -5.03
N ASN A 9 6.01 0.70 -5.39
CA ASN A 9 5.69 1.94 -6.11
C ASN A 9 4.61 2.79 -5.39
N ILE A 10 4.88 3.10 -4.12
CA ILE A 10 3.93 3.72 -3.20
C ILE A 10 3.79 5.23 -3.50
N ARG A 11 2.58 5.76 -3.47
CA ARG A 11 2.26 7.19 -3.62
C ARG A 11 1.31 7.65 -2.52
N LEU A 12 1.39 8.93 -2.17
CA LEU A 12 0.47 9.56 -1.23
C LEU A 12 -0.83 9.90 -1.94
N THR A 13 -1.94 9.70 -1.24
CA THR A 13 -3.28 10.15 -1.66
C THR A 13 -3.72 11.35 -0.83
N ASP A 14 -4.89 11.91 -1.16
CA ASP A 14 -5.48 13.03 -0.39
C ASP A 14 -5.87 12.63 1.04
N ASP A 15 -6.18 11.35 1.26
CA ASP A 15 -6.43 10.82 2.61
C ASP A 15 -5.11 10.41 3.29
N PRO A 16 -4.78 10.98 4.47
CA PRO A 16 -3.51 10.71 5.15
C PRO A 16 -3.43 9.30 5.76
N LYS A 17 -4.54 8.59 5.88
CA LYS A 17 -4.60 7.21 6.36
C LYS A 17 -4.54 6.21 5.20
N ALA A 18 -4.54 6.65 3.96
CA ALA A 18 -4.46 5.80 2.78
C ALA A 18 -3.21 6.10 1.94
N ILE A 19 -2.74 5.08 1.24
CA ILE A 19 -1.68 5.20 0.23
C ILE A 19 -2.02 4.36 -0.99
N GLU A 20 -1.62 4.84 -2.15
CA GLU A 20 -1.66 4.05 -3.38
C GLU A 20 -0.41 3.17 -3.48
N GLY A 21 -0.60 1.94 -3.91
CA GLY A 21 0.51 1.03 -4.15
C GLY A 21 0.17 -0.06 -5.15
N LYS A 22 1.23 -0.58 -5.79
CA LYS A 22 1.13 -1.67 -6.75
C LYS A 22 1.32 -3.02 -6.05
N VAL A 23 0.33 -3.90 -6.21
CA VAL A 23 0.31 -5.27 -5.71
C VAL A 23 0.05 -6.21 -6.87
N ASN A 24 0.96 -7.17 -7.11
CA ASN A 24 0.83 -8.20 -8.16
C ASN A 24 0.45 -7.66 -9.55
N GLY A 25 0.90 -6.46 -9.91
CA GLY A 25 0.59 -5.85 -11.21
C GLY A 25 -0.58 -4.86 -11.19
N THR A 26 -1.44 -4.91 -10.18
CA THR A 26 -2.61 -4.03 -10.03
C THR A 26 -2.31 -2.87 -9.06
N VAL A 27 -2.85 -1.69 -9.35
CA VAL A 27 -2.76 -0.52 -8.46
C VAL A 27 -3.98 -0.52 -7.53
N LEU A 28 -3.75 -0.40 -6.23
CA LEU A 28 -4.80 -0.34 -5.21
C LEU A 28 -4.50 0.77 -4.20
N VAL A 29 -5.56 1.36 -3.66
CA VAL A 29 -5.52 2.24 -2.48
C VAL A 29 -5.63 1.36 -1.23
N LEU A 30 -4.68 1.48 -0.31
CA LEU A 30 -4.55 0.66 0.88
C LEU A 30 -4.46 1.55 2.12
N LYS A 31 -5.12 1.13 3.21
CA LYS A 31 -5.00 1.83 4.48
C LYS A 31 -3.63 1.58 5.11
N THR A 32 -2.98 2.65 5.54
CA THR A 32 -1.66 2.67 6.17
C THR A 32 -1.63 1.89 7.50
N GLU A 33 -2.75 1.80 8.22
CA GLU A 33 -2.87 1.08 9.50
C GLU A 33 -2.54 -0.42 9.40
N PHE A 34 -2.61 -1.01 8.20
CA PHE A 34 -2.29 -2.42 7.94
C PHE A 34 -0.94 -2.62 7.24
N LEU A 35 -0.17 -1.55 7.04
CA LEU A 35 1.09 -1.58 6.30
C LEU A 35 2.28 -1.39 7.22
N LYS A 36 3.36 -2.12 6.95
CA LYS A 36 4.64 -2.01 7.65
C LYS A 36 5.71 -1.57 6.66
N LYS A 37 6.42 -0.48 6.97
CA LYS A 37 7.58 -0.05 6.16
C LYS A 37 8.64 -1.16 6.20
N LYS A 38 9.00 -1.65 5.02
CA LYS A 38 10.11 -2.59 4.83
C LYS A 38 11.36 -1.75 4.55
N ASN A 39 12.44 -1.99 5.30
CA ASN A 39 13.74 -1.34 5.11
C ASN A 39 14.30 -1.59 3.71
#